data_AF-A0A532AFW4-F1
#
_entry.id   AF-A0A532AFW4-F1
#
_cell.length_a   1.000
_cell.length_b   1.000
_cell.length_c   1.000
_cell.angle_alpha   90.00
_cell.angle_beta   90.00
_cell.angle_gamma   90.00
#
_symmetry.space_group_name_H-M   'P 1'
#
loop_
_entity.id
_entity.type
_entity.pdbx_description
1 polymer ?
#
loop_
_entity_poly.entity_id
_entity_poly.type
_entity_poly.pdbx_seq_one_letter_code
_entity_poly.pdbx_strand_id
1 'polypeptide(L)' 'GNIGPLASKPVMEGKAVLFKKFAGIDVFDIEIDAPGIERMVETVAALEPTFGGINLEDIKAPECFEVEEQLKARMSI' A
#
# COMPACT_ATOMS: atom_id res chain seq x y z
N GLY A 1 -4.65 -5.88 13.55
CA GLY A 1 -6.10 -5.63 13.70
C GLY A 1 -6.42 -4.26 13.14
N ASN A 2 -7.68 -3.95 12.82
CA ASN A 2 -8.00 -2.63 12.25
C ASN A 2 -7.87 -1.53 13.32
N ILE A 3 -6.77 -0.77 13.26
CA ILE A 3 -6.46 0.36 14.15
C ILE A 3 -6.56 1.73 13.44
N GLY A 4 -6.92 1.72 12.16
CA GLY A 4 -6.98 2.90 11.30
C GLY A 4 -5.61 3.38 10.79
N PRO A 5 -5.61 4.24 9.74
CA PRO A 5 -4.41 4.67 9.03
C PRO A 5 -3.41 5.43 9.91
N LEU A 6 -3.88 6.38 10.74
CA LEU A 6 -2.97 7.16 11.58
C LEU A 6 -2.22 6.30 12.61
N ALA A 7 -2.85 5.25 13.12
CA ALA A 7 -2.22 4.37 14.11
C ALA A 7 -1.27 3.35 13.48
N SER A 8 -1.43 3.02 12.18
CA SER A 8 -0.49 2.14 11.46
C SER A 8 0.79 2.85 11.04
N LYS A 9 0.79 4.18 10.98
CA LYS A 9 1.90 4.99 10.46
C LYS A 9 3.29 4.64 11.05
N PRO A 10 3.48 4.50 12.38
CA PRO A 10 4.80 4.15 12.91
C PRO A 10 5.33 2.79 12.43
N VAL A 11 4.43 1.85 12.12
CA VAL A 11 4.80 0.53 11.59
C VAL A 11 5.27 0.64 10.14
N MET A 12 4.58 1.45 9.33
CA MET A 12 4.91 1.63 7.92
C MET A 12 6.20 2.44 7.73
N GLU A 13 6.41 3.49 8.52
CA GLU A 13 7.69 4.22 8.57
C GLU A 13 8.85 3.27 8.95
N GLY A 14 8.63 2.38 9.92
CA GLY A 14 9.60 1.34 10.29
C GLY A 14 9.95 0.42 9.12
N LYS A 15 8.96 0.00 8.32
CA LYS A 15 9.20 -0.81 7.11
C LYS A 15 9.98 -0.04 6.05
N ALA A 16 9.64 1.23 5.80
CA ALA A 16 10.37 2.07 4.85
C ALA A 16 11.86 2.17 5.22
N VAL A 17 12.17 2.36 6.51
CA VAL A 17 13.54 2.35 7.02
C VAL A 17 14.24 1.01 6.76
N LEU A 18 13.55 -0.12 6.92
CA LEU A 18 14.11 -1.45 6.65
C LEU A 18 14.44 -1.63 5.16
N PHE A 19 13.53 -1.23 4.26
CA PHE A 19 13.78 -1.27 2.81
C PHE A 19 15.00 -0.43 2.43
N LYS A 20 15.11 0.79 2.94
CA LYS A 20 16.26 1.65 2.66
C LYS A 20 17.56 1.07 3.19
N LYS A 21 17.54 0.59 4.44
CA LYS A 21 18.74 0.09 5.13
C LYS A 21 19.29 -1.19 4.50
N PHE A 22 18.43 -2.11 4.09
CA PHE A 22 18.84 -3.45 3.66
C PHE A 22 18.84 -3.65 2.14
N ALA A 23 18.03 -2.90 1.40
CA ALA A 23 17.93 -3.04 -0.06
C ALA A 23 18.28 -1.75 -0.82
N GLY A 24 18.53 -0.64 -0.13
CA GLY A 24 18.81 0.65 -0.77
C GLY A 24 17.60 1.28 -1.46
N ILE A 25 16.40 0.72 -1.30
CA ILE A 25 15.16 1.15 -1.95
C ILE A 25 14.60 2.35 -1.19
N ASP A 26 14.29 3.43 -1.92
CA ASP A 26 13.57 4.58 -1.39
C ASP A 26 12.07 4.27 -1.33
N VAL A 27 11.51 4.29 -0.12
CA VAL A 27 10.12 3.94 0.15
C VAL A 27 9.45 5.11 0.86
N PHE A 28 8.22 5.41 0.45
CA PHE A 28 7.33 6.32 1.15
C PHE A 28 6.12 5.51 1.63
N ASP A 29 5.83 5.62 2.92
CA ASP A 29 4.60 5.09 3.51
C ASP A 29 3.41 5.97 3.14
N ILE A 30 2.34 5.34 2.64
CA ILE A 30 1.12 6.03 2.21
C ILE A 30 -0.07 5.36 2.90
N GLU A 31 -0.53 5.96 4.00
CA GLU A 31 -1.74 5.53 4.68
C GLU A 31 -2.98 6.15 4.02
N ILE A 32 -3.87 5.32 3.50
CA ILE A 32 -5.10 5.77 2.85
C ILE A 32 -6.33 5.48 3.71
N ASP A 33 -7.18 6.49 3.89
CA ASP A 33 -8.52 6.33 4.44
C ASP A 33 -9.52 6.09 3.29
N ALA A 34 -9.47 4.89 2.74
CA ALA A 34 -10.27 4.47 1.59
C ALA A 34 -11.19 3.30 1.99
N PRO A 35 -12.43 3.57 2.41
CA PRO A 35 -13.36 2.50 2.78
C PRO A 35 -13.79 1.71 1.54
N GLY A 36 -13.60 0.39 1.60
CA GLY A 36 -14.00 -0.56 0.55
C GLY A 36 -12.95 -0.76 -0.55
N ILE A 37 -13.10 -1.88 -1.26
CA ILE A 37 -12.13 -2.36 -2.26
C ILE A 37 -11.99 -1.39 -3.42
N GLU A 38 -13.11 -0.98 -4.04
CA GLU A 38 -13.10 -0.13 -5.24
C GLU A 38 -12.37 1.19 -5.01
N ARG A 39 -12.71 1.90 -3.93
CA ARG A 39 -12.07 3.16 -3.57
C ARG A 39 -10.59 2.99 -3.24
N MET A 40 -10.22 1.88 -2.60
CA MET A 40 -8.82 1.55 -2.31
C MET A 40 -8.03 1.34 -3.61
N VAL A 41 -8.56 0.53 -4.52
CA VAL A 41 -7.94 0.25 -5.83
C VAL A 41 -7.80 1.53 -6.65
N GLU A 42 -8.83 2.38 -6.71
CA GLU A 42 -8.75 3.66 -7.42
C GLU A 42 -7.69 4.59 -6.83
N THR A 43 -7.63 4.68 -5.50
CA THR A 43 -6.67 5.55 -4.80
C THR A 43 -5.24 5.08 -5.06
N VAL A 44 -4.98 3.78 -4.95
CA VAL A 44 -3.64 3.22 -5.17
C VAL A 44 -3.23 3.32 -6.64
N ALA A 45 -4.12 2.98 -7.58
CA ALA A 45 -3.82 3.05 -9.02
C ALA A 45 -3.53 4.49 -9.48
N ALA A 46 -4.17 5.50 -8.88
CA ALA A 46 -3.89 6.90 -9.19
C ALA A 46 -2.45 7.33 -8.83
N LEU A 47 -1.77 6.60 -7.93
CA LEU A 47 -0.39 6.88 -7.50
C LEU A 47 0.66 6.24 -8.41
N GLU A 48 0.27 5.35 -9.33
CA GLU A 48 1.18 4.62 -10.23
C GLU A 48 2.24 5.50 -10.91
N PRO A 49 1.94 6.71 -11.44
CA PRO A 49 2.95 7.52 -12.13
C PRO A 49 4.13 7.97 -11.24
N THR A 50 3.97 7.90 -9.91
CA THR A 50 4.99 8.33 -8.94
C THR A 50 5.91 7.19 -8.52
N PHE A 51 5.41 5.96 -8.49
CA PHE A 51 6.09 4.84 -7.86
C PHE A 51 6.54 3.80 -8.89
N GLY A 52 7.72 3.20 -8.66
CA GLY A 52 8.21 2.08 -9.46
C GLY A 52 7.69 0.70 -9.01
N GLY A 53 6.88 0.65 -7.95
CA GLY A 53 6.25 -0.54 -7.42
C GLY A 53 5.39 -0.22 -6.20
N ILE A 54 4.38 -1.03 -5.93
CA ILE A 54 3.48 -0.89 -4.77
C ILE A 54 3.61 -2.12 -3.87
N ASN A 55 3.87 -1.89 -2.59
CA ASN A 55 3.86 -2.92 -1.55
C ASN A 55 2.61 -2.74 -0.67
N LEU A 56 1.56 -3.52 -0.94
CA LEU A 56 0.31 -3.49 -0.17
C LEU A 56 0.53 -4.12 1.21
N GLU A 57 0.10 -3.43 2.27
CA GLU A 57 0.27 -3.91 3.64
C GLU A 57 -0.94 -3.68 4.53
N ASP A 58 -1.09 -4.56 5.52
CA ASP A 58 -2.12 -4.51 6.57
C ASP A 58 -3.58 -4.37 6.06
N ILE A 59 -3.86 -4.85 4.84
CA ILE A 59 -5.23 -4.97 4.30
C ILE A 59 -5.85 -6.27 4.83
N LYS A 60 -7.08 -6.17 5.33
CA LYS A 60 -7.81 -7.30 5.94
C LYS A 60 -8.12 -8.39 4.90
N ALA A 61 -7.97 -9.65 5.27
CA ALA A 61 -8.50 -10.78 4.49
C ALA A 61 -10.02 -10.94 4.67
N PRO A 62 -10.79 -11.29 3.62
CA PRO A 62 -10.33 -11.70 2.28
C PRO A 62 -10.13 -10.54 1.28
N GLU A 63 -10.43 -9.30 1.67
CA GLU A 63 -10.43 -8.12 0.77
C GLU A 63 -9.07 -7.85 0.13
N CYS A 64 -7.96 -8.16 0.82
CA CYS A 64 -6.61 -7.99 0.29
C CYS A 64 -6.36 -8.72 -1.04
N PHE A 65 -6.93 -9.92 -1.22
CA PHE A 65 -6.72 -10.71 -2.44
C PHE A 65 -7.38 -10.05 -3.65
N GLU A 66 -8.60 -9.54 -3.47
CA GLU A 66 -9.34 -8.86 -4.54
C GLU A 66 -8.68 -7.51 -4.89
N VAL A 67 -8.21 -6.76 -3.88
CA VAL A 67 -7.44 -5.52 -4.12
C VAL A 67 -6.16 -5.82 -4.92
N GLU A 68 -5.40 -6.84 -4.53
CA GLU A 68 -4.17 -7.22 -5.22
C GLU A 68 -4.43 -7.66 -6.67
N GLU A 69 -5.45 -8.49 -6.90
CA GLU A 69 -5.83 -8.95 -8.24
C GLU A 69 -6.21 -7.78 -9.15
N GLN A 70 -7.07 -6.87 -8.68
CA GLN A 70 -7.51 -5.72 -9.47
C GLN A 70 -6.36 -4.76 -9.79
N LEU A 71 -5.46 -4.50 -8.83
CA LEU A 71 -4.31 -3.62 -9.05
C LEU A 71 -3.33 -4.23 -10.06
N LYS A 72 -3.02 -5.52 -9.95
CA LYS A 72 -2.18 -6.23 -10.93
C LYS A 72 -2.75 -6.23 -12.34
N ALA A 73 -4.08 -6.26 -12.48
CA ALA A 73 -4.73 -6.20 -13.77
C ALA A 73 -4.74 -4.79 -14.38
N ARG A 74 -4.69 -3.75 -13.54
CA ARG A 74 -4.86 -2.33 -13.94
C ARG A 74 -3.54 -1.60 -14.14
N MET A 75 -2.51 -1.93 -13.36
CA MET A 75 -1.24 -1.22 -13.29
C MET A 75 -0.15 -1.95 -14.07
N SER A 76 0.90 -1.21 -14.46
CA SER A 76 2.05 -1.69 -15.25
C SER A 76 3.34 -1.81 -14.43
N ILE A 77 3.26 -1.72 -13.11
CA ILE A 77 4.37 -1.82 -12.14
C ILE A 77 4.23 -3.04 -11.23
#